data_AF-A0A3P7JVD2-F1
#
_entry.id   AF-A0A3P7JVD2-F1
#
_cell.length_a   1.000
_cell.length_b   1.000
_cell.length_c   1.000
_cell.angle_alpha   90.00
_cell.angle_beta   90.00
_cell.angle_gamma   90.00
#
_symmetry.space_group_name_H-M   'P 1'
#
loop_
_entity.id
_entity.type
_entity.pdbx_description
1 polymer ?
#
loop_
_entity_poly.entity_id
_entity_poly.type
_entity_poly.pdbx_seq_one_letter_code
_entity_poly.pdbx_strand_id
1 'polypeptide(L)'
;MPLCTAQGAFEKIQCEPDGRQCFCVDARGIEIPNSRTRNGQKPDCDSILTASTPRTKECVGTAVRGPCSATVTRWYYDEREAKCRVS
;
A
#
# COMPACT_ATOMS: atom_id res chain seq x y z
N MET A 1 -13.55 -9.93 12.91
CA MET A 1 -12.72 -10.33 14.07
C MET A 1 -11.32 -10.60 13.55
N PRO A 2 -10.25 -10.05 14.17
CA PRO A 2 -8.89 -10.33 13.74
C PRO A 2 -8.53 -11.79 14.02
N LEU A 3 -7.70 -12.38 13.16
CA LEU A 3 -7.12 -13.69 13.35
C LEU A 3 -5.98 -13.61 14.37
N CYS A 4 -5.99 -14.53 15.33
CA CYS A 4 -4.97 -14.64 16.36
C CYS A 4 -4.38 -16.05 16.38
N THR A 5 -3.09 -16.13 16.66
CA THR A 5 -2.36 -17.36 16.96
C THR A 5 -2.89 -18.00 18.25
N ALA A 6 -2.60 -19.29 18.48
CA ALA A 6 -2.92 -19.98 19.73
C ALA A 6 -2.27 -19.35 20.98
N GLN A 7 -1.22 -18.54 20.80
CA GLN A 7 -0.50 -17.84 21.85
C GLN A 7 -1.11 -16.45 22.14
N GLY A 8 -2.17 -16.06 21.44
CA GLY A 8 -2.86 -14.77 21.61
C GLY A 8 -2.24 -13.61 20.83
N ALA A 9 -1.15 -13.83 20.09
CA ALA A 9 -0.59 -12.82 19.18
C ALA A 9 -1.41 -12.73 17.88
N PHE A 10 -1.39 -11.58 17.21
CA PHE A 10 -2.01 -11.42 15.89
C PHE A 10 -1.33 -12.32 14.85
N GLU A 11 -2.13 -13.00 14.03
CA GLU A 11 -1.62 -13.67 12.84
C GLU A 11 -1.01 -12.64 11.89
N LYS A 12 0.17 -12.94 11.32
CA LYS A 12 0.85 -12.05 10.38
C LYS A 12 -0.04 -11.69 9.18
N ILE A 13 -0.89 -12.62 8.74
CA ILE A 13 -1.83 -12.44 7.63
C ILE A 13 -3.24 -12.30 8.20
N GLN A 14 -3.94 -11.25 7.79
CA GLN A 14 -5.33 -10.99 8.10
C GLN A 14 -6.13 -10.97 6.81
N CYS A 15 -7.33 -11.55 6.83
CA CYS A 15 -8.25 -11.51 5.69
C CYS A 15 -9.59 -10.92 6.12
N GLU A 16 -10.24 -10.21 5.20
CA GLU A 16 -11.61 -9.73 5.39
C GLU A 16 -12.59 -10.91 5.56
N PRO A 17 -13.77 -10.69 6.17
CA PRO A 17 -14.74 -11.76 6.42
C PRO A 17 -15.21 -12.52 5.18
N ASP A 18 -15.28 -11.85 4.02
CA ASP A 18 -15.62 -12.45 2.74
C ASP A 18 -14.42 -13.14 2.06
N GLY A 19 -13.21 -12.98 2.63
CA GLY A 19 -11.99 -13.62 2.14
C GLY A 19 -11.43 -13.02 0.85
N ARG A 20 -12.09 -12.04 0.22
CA ARG A 20 -11.60 -11.42 -1.03
C ARG A 20 -10.33 -10.59 -0.88
N GLN A 21 -10.08 -10.02 0.29
CA GLN A 21 -8.88 -9.22 0.54
C GLN A 21 -8.13 -9.77 1.74
N CYS A 22 -6.82 -9.92 1.58
CA CYS A 22 -5.90 -10.26 2.66
C CYS A 22 -4.78 -9.23 2.70
N PHE A 23 -4.17 -9.04 3.87
CA PHE A 23 -3.11 -8.08 4.10
C PHE A 23 -2.20 -8.57 5.23
N CYS A 24 -1.00 -8.01 5.32
CA CYS A 24 -0.08 -8.30 6.41
C CYS A 24 -0.29 -7.31 7.55
N VAL A 25 -0.07 -7.73 8.80
CA VAL A 25 -0.11 -6.86 9.98
C VAL A 25 1.17 -6.93 10.80
N ASP A 26 1.44 -5.85 11.54
CA ASP A 26 2.50 -5.80 12.55
C ASP A 26 2.08 -6.51 13.86
N ALA A 27 2.98 -6.55 14.85
CA ALA A 27 2.73 -7.19 16.15
C ALA A 27 1.58 -6.54 16.96
N ARG A 28 1.12 -5.34 16.58
CA ARG A 28 -0.01 -4.63 17.18
C ARG A 28 -1.30 -4.83 16.38
N GLY A 29 -1.25 -5.60 15.29
CA GLY A 29 -2.39 -5.84 14.40
C GLY A 29 -2.62 -4.72 13.38
N ILE A 30 -1.65 -3.82 13.17
CA ILE A 30 -1.77 -2.72 12.20
C ILE A 30 -1.32 -3.18 10.81
N GLU A 31 -2.13 -2.88 9.78
CA GLU A 31 -1.82 -3.21 8.39
C GLU A 31 -0.47 -2.64 7.92
N ILE A 32 0.34 -3.48 7.28
CA ILE A 32 1.58 -3.07 6.62
C ILE A 32 1.21 -2.46 5.25
N PRO A 33 1.66 -1.23 4.94
CA PRO A 33 1.38 -0.59 3.67
C PRO A 33 1.78 -1.44 2.47
N ASN A 34 0.99 -1.39 1.39
CA ASN A 34 1.21 -2.14 0.14
C ASN A 34 1.15 -3.67 0.27
N SER A 35 0.67 -4.21 1.39
CA SER A 35 0.50 -5.66 1.58
C SER A 35 -0.85 -6.20 1.13
N ARG A 36 -1.82 -5.33 0.83
CA ARG A 36 -3.19 -5.73 0.53
C ARG A 36 -3.33 -6.36 -0.85
N THR A 37 -3.83 -7.57 -0.87
CA THR A 37 -4.12 -8.38 -2.07
C THR A 37 -5.62 -8.46 -2.33
N ARG A 38 -5.99 -8.85 -3.55
CA ARG A 38 -7.37 -9.09 -3.98
C ARG A 38 -7.57 -10.55 -4.37
N ASN A 39 -8.83 -10.94 -4.57
CA ASN A 39 -9.24 -12.30 -4.97
C ASN A 39 -8.81 -13.41 -3.99
N GLY A 40 -8.64 -13.06 -2.71
CA GLY A 40 -8.25 -14.00 -1.66
C GLY A 40 -6.82 -14.53 -1.77
N GLN A 41 -5.99 -13.96 -2.63
CA GLN A 41 -4.56 -14.26 -2.64
C GLN A 41 -3.95 -13.85 -1.29
N LYS A 42 -3.13 -14.70 -0.68
CA LYS A 42 -2.42 -14.34 0.55
C LYS A 42 -1.12 -13.59 0.21
N PRO A 43 -0.83 -12.45 0.86
CA PRO A 43 0.44 -11.74 0.64
C PRO A 43 1.63 -12.48 1.25
N ASP A 44 2.80 -12.31 0.66
CA ASP A 44 4.07 -12.78 1.21
C ASP A 44 4.65 -11.73 2.16
N CYS A 45 4.31 -11.85 3.44
CA CYS A 45 4.65 -10.83 4.44
C CYS A 45 6.15 -10.69 4.68
N ASP A 46 6.93 -11.76 4.53
CA ASP A 46 8.38 -11.71 4.73
C ASP A 46 9.06 -10.96 3.56
N SER A 47 8.62 -11.14 2.31
CA SER A 47 9.09 -10.32 1.17
C SER A 47 8.71 -8.85 1.31
N ILE A 48 7.51 -8.55 1.81
CA ILE A 48 7.04 -7.16 1.99
C ILE A 48 7.81 -6.46 3.11
N LEU A 49 8.13 -7.16 4.20
CA LEU A 49 8.92 -6.63 5.31
C LEU A 49 10.41 -6.48 4.96
N THR A 50 10.93 -7.34 4.07
CA THR A 50 12.32 -7.28 3.59
C THR A 50 12.50 -6.37 2.39
N ALA A 51 11.43 -6.09 1.63
CA ALA A 51 11.38 -5.03 0.63
C ALA A 51 11.71 -3.72 1.34
N SER A 52 12.98 -3.35 1.23
CA SER A 52 13.61 -2.38 2.10
C SER A 52 12.83 -1.08 2.04
N THR A 53 12.58 -0.48 3.21
CA THR A 53 12.26 0.95 3.26
C THR A 53 13.23 1.66 2.31
N PRO A 54 12.72 2.45 1.35
CA PRO A 54 13.59 3.06 0.37
C PRO A 54 14.61 3.90 1.14
N ARG A 55 15.89 3.52 1.03
CA ARG A 55 17.00 4.14 1.76
C ARG A 55 17.21 5.60 1.35
N THR A 56 16.52 6.01 0.29
CA THR A 56 16.58 7.34 -0.30
C THR A 56 15.15 7.73 -0.70
N LYS A 57 14.87 9.03 -0.77
CA LYS A 57 13.58 9.56 -1.27
C LYS A 57 13.48 9.49 -2.80
N GLU A 58 14.44 8.85 -3.47
CA GLU A 58 14.47 8.77 -4.92
C GLU A 58 13.70 7.54 -5.38
N CYS A 59 12.85 7.75 -6.38
CA CYS A 59 12.22 6.68 -7.12
C CYS A 59 13.29 5.99 -7.98
N VAL A 60 13.97 5.00 -7.42
CA VAL A 60 14.97 4.17 -8.14
C VAL A 60 14.31 3.15 -9.09
N GLY A 61 12.99 3.00 -9.02
CA GLY A 61 12.22 2.18 -9.95
C GLY A 61 11.88 2.93 -11.25
N THR A 62 11.78 2.19 -12.35
CA THR A 62 11.23 2.72 -13.59
C THR A 62 9.74 3.02 -13.42
N ALA A 63 9.27 4.12 -14.01
CA ALA A 63 7.86 4.49 -13.96
C ALA A 63 7.03 3.45 -14.74
N VAL A 64 6.25 2.64 -14.04
CA VAL A 64 5.31 1.69 -14.66
C VAL A 64 3.93 2.34 -14.71
N ARG A 65 3.31 2.29 -15.90
CA ARG A 65 1.94 2.76 -16.10
C ARG A 65 0.99 1.83 -15.33
N GLY A 66 0.28 2.38 -14.34
CA GLY A 66 -0.75 1.65 -13.60
C GLY A 66 -1.99 1.33 -14.46
N PRO A 67 -2.92 0.50 -13.97
CA PRO A 67 -4.11 0.08 -14.70
C PRO A 67 -5.13 1.20 -14.95
N CYS A 68 -4.94 2.38 -14.34
CA CYS A 68 -5.74 3.56 -14.57
C CYS A 68 -5.07 4.50 -15.59
N SER A 69 -5.71 4.70 -16.75
CA SER A 69 -5.43 5.84 -17.63
C SER A 69 -6.20 7.04 -17.11
N ALA A 70 -5.65 7.72 -16.12
CA ALA A 70 -6.28 8.93 -15.62
C ALA A 70 -5.84 10.12 -16.48
N THR A 71 -6.79 10.79 -17.14
CA THR A 71 -6.62 12.17 -17.64
C THR A 71 -6.69 13.11 -16.45
N VAL A 72 -5.74 12.97 -15.51
CA VAL A 72 -5.71 13.90 -14.37
C VAL A 72 -5.18 15.20 -14.91
N THR A 73 -6.03 16.22 -14.93
CA THR A 73 -5.64 17.61 -15.10
C THR A 73 -4.53 17.90 -14.10
N ARG A 74 -3.30 18.04 -14.58
CA ARG A 74 -2.15 18.33 -13.73
C ARG A 74 -2.21 19.80 -13.39
N TRP A 75 -2.43 20.14 -12.13
CA TRP A 75 -2.44 21.54 -11.69
C TRP A 75 -1.04 21.94 -11.21
N TYR A 76 -0.65 23.17 -11.47
CA TYR A 76 0.49 23.82 -10.84
C TYR A 76 0.07 25.16 -10.23
N TYR A 77 0.78 25.58 -9.20
CA TYR A 77 0.52 26.87 -8.57
C TYR A 77 1.39 27.94 -9.25
N ASP A 78 0.76 28.95 -9.85
CA ASP A 78 1.44 30.13 -10.37
C ASP A 78 1.60 31.14 -9.23
N GLU A 79 2.84 31.32 -8.78
CA GLU A 79 3.18 32.23 -7.69
C GLU A 79 3.08 33.71 -8.07
N ARG A 80 3.19 34.04 -9.37
CA ARG A 80 3.10 35.44 -9.84
C ARG A 80 1.66 35.93 -9.78
N GLU A 81 0.72 35.04 -10.05
CA GLU A 81 -0.71 35.34 -10.06
C GLU A 81 -1.46 34.82 -8.83
N ALA A 82 -0.75 34.12 -7.94
CA ALA A 82 -1.29 33.46 -6.75
C ALA A 82 -2.50 32.56 -7.06
N LYS A 83 -2.44 31.81 -8.16
CA LYS A 83 -3.55 30.98 -8.67
C LYS A 83 -3.10 29.59 -9.09
N CYS A 84 -3.94 28.59 -8.87
CA CYS A 84 -3.76 27.26 -9.46
C CYS A 84 -4.13 27.29 -10.95
N ARG A 85 -3.21 26.88 -11.82
CA ARG A 85 -3.39 26.74 -13.26
C ARG A 85 -3.27 25.29 -13.69
N VAL A 86 -3.92 24.96 -14.80
CA VAL A 86 -3.78 23.66 -15.46
C VAL A 86 -2.50 23.66 -16.29
N SER A 87 -1.71 22.61 -16.15
CA SER A 87 -0.52 22.30 -16.95
C SER A 87 -0.86 21.69 -18.30
#